data_AF-Q3Y3Q0-F1
#
_entry.id   AF-Q3Y3Q0-F1
#
_cell.length_a   1.000
_cell.length_b   1.000
_cell.length_c   1.000
_cell.angle_alpha   90.00
_cell.angle_beta   90.00
_cell.angle_gamma   90.00
#
_symmetry.space_group_name_H-M   'P 1'
#
loop_
_entity.id
_entity.type
_entity.pdbx_description
1 polymer ?
#
loop_
_entity_poly.entity_id
_entity_poly.type
_entity_poly.pdbx_seq_one_letter_code
_entity_poly.pdbx_strand_id
1 'polypeptide(L)'
;MTYKEIPVSVQQFMEKITTLCGNDHPQWAANINAAFANTLLTTVKRHEDGTTFLLTGDIPAMWLRDSTAQVRPYLVIAKDNPDLADMISGLVKKQFFYINLDPYANAFNEEANNAGHQDDETQMNPWVWERKYEIDSLCYPIQLAYLLYQNTGRTDQFSEDFIRGIEKVLTVFETEQNHQDSPYTFQRFDDRPEDTLVNHGRETTVAPTGMTWSGFRPSDDACHYGYLVPSNMFAVVILDYLVEIFQDILKETTLIDRIIKLKKRSMMVSKNLVRFLITPIVKLS
;
A
#
# COMPACT_ATOMS: atom_id res chain seq x y z
N MET A 1 -4.58 -16.53 15.31
CA MET A 1 -3.82 -16.38 16.55
C MET A 1 -3.09 -15.04 16.57
N THR A 2 -3.27 -14.28 17.64
CA THR A 2 -2.51 -13.04 17.96
C THR A 2 -1.21 -13.40 18.69
N TYR A 3 -0.17 -12.57 18.59
CA TYR A 3 0.98 -12.71 19.46
C TYR A 3 0.56 -12.40 20.90
N LYS A 4 0.85 -13.31 21.83
CA LYS A 4 0.58 -13.11 23.27
C LYS A 4 1.74 -12.43 23.99
N GLU A 5 2.95 -12.61 23.46
CA GLU A 5 4.21 -12.10 24.01
C GLU A 5 5.09 -11.60 22.87
N ILE A 6 6.01 -10.68 23.18
CA ILE A 6 6.96 -10.16 22.22
C ILE A 6 7.91 -11.31 21.79
N PRO A 7 8.09 -11.60 20.51
CA PRO A 7 9.02 -12.65 20.08
C PRO A 7 10.45 -12.39 20.56
N VAL A 8 11.18 -13.44 20.93
CA VAL A 8 12.56 -13.31 21.48
C VAL A 8 13.48 -12.52 20.56
N SER A 9 13.42 -12.73 19.25
CA SER A 9 14.25 -11.96 18.30
C SER A 9 13.90 -10.47 18.26
N VAL A 10 12.63 -10.12 18.54
CA VAL A 10 12.16 -8.74 18.62
C VAL A 10 12.63 -8.11 19.92
N GLN A 11 12.55 -8.83 21.05
CA GLN A 11 13.10 -8.39 22.33
C GLN A 11 14.61 -8.11 22.19
N GLN A 12 15.37 -9.05 21.62
CA GLN A 12 16.81 -8.89 21.38
C GLN A 12 17.14 -7.69 20.48
N PHE A 13 16.32 -7.44 19.45
CA PHE A 13 16.48 -6.26 18.61
C PHE A 13 16.24 -4.96 19.40
N MET A 14 15.17 -4.90 20.20
CA MET A 14 14.84 -3.75 21.04
C MET A 14 15.92 -3.50 22.10
N GLU A 15 16.46 -4.54 22.72
CA GLU A 15 17.58 -4.47 23.68
C GLU A 15 18.85 -3.93 23.00
N LYS A 16 19.15 -4.40 21.79
CA LYS A 16 20.28 -3.89 20.99
C LYS A 16 20.12 -2.40 20.71
N ILE A 17 18.94 -1.94 20.29
CA ILE A 17 18.68 -0.51 20.06
C ILE A 17 18.81 0.28 21.37
N THR A 18 18.26 -0.24 22.47
CA THR A 18 18.38 0.37 23.81
C THR A 18 19.86 0.53 24.22
N THR A 19 20.68 -0.49 23.99
CA THR A 19 22.12 -0.45 24.26
C THR A 19 22.82 0.61 23.41
N LEU A 20 22.47 0.71 22.13
CA LEU A 20 23.04 1.71 21.21
C LEU A 20 22.63 3.15 21.56
N CYS A 21 21.45 3.37 22.13
CA CYS A 21 21.04 4.69 22.63
C CYS A 21 21.90 5.17 23.81
N GLY A 22 22.42 4.23 24.62
CA GLY A 22 23.25 4.54 25.77
C GLY A 22 22.62 5.53 26.75
N ASN A 23 23.46 6.23 27.52
CA ASN A 23 23.02 7.27 28.45
C ASN A 23 22.74 8.61 27.77
N ASP A 24 23.17 8.78 26.52
CA ASP A 24 23.03 10.03 25.78
C ASP A 24 21.62 10.21 25.20
N HIS A 25 20.94 9.08 24.90
CA HIS A 25 19.62 9.09 24.27
C HIS A 25 18.57 8.19 24.96
N PRO A 26 18.37 8.28 26.29
CA PRO A 26 17.47 7.39 27.02
C PRO A 26 16.01 7.52 26.59
N GLN A 27 15.59 8.71 26.13
CA GLN A 27 14.24 8.95 25.62
C GLN A 27 13.97 8.21 24.30
N TRP A 28 14.99 8.00 23.46
CA TRP A 28 14.83 7.26 22.22
C TRP A 28 14.61 5.77 22.50
N ALA A 29 15.37 5.21 23.45
CA ALA A 29 15.15 3.85 23.93
C ALA A 29 13.75 3.68 24.54
N ALA A 30 13.28 4.64 25.34
CA ALA A 30 11.94 4.60 25.90
C ALA A 30 10.86 4.54 24.81
N ASN A 31 10.97 5.37 23.76
CA ASN A 31 10.02 5.38 22.64
C ASN A 31 10.03 4.06 21.86
N ILE A 32 11.21 3.51 21.55
CA ILE A 32 11.33 2.21 20.87
C ILE A 32 10.68 1.10 21.71
N ASN A 33 10.96 1.06 23.01
CA ASN A 33 10.40 0.02 23.88
C ASN A 33 8.88 0.13 24.07
N ALA A 34 8.32 1.35 23.98
CA ALA A 34 6.89 1.57 24.04
C ALA A 34 6.14 1.23 22.74
N ALA A 35 6.76 1.46 21.58
CA ALA A 35 6.07 1.42 20.29
C ALA A 35 6.41 0.19 19.42
N PHE A 36 7.66 -0.30 19.46
CA PHE A 36 8.19 -1.20 18.43
C PHE A 36 7.46 -2.54 18.37
N ALA A 37 6.97 -3.08 19.48
CA ALA A 37 6.24 -4.35 19.49
C ALA A 37 4.71 -4.18 19.42
N ASN A 38 4.20 -2.94 19.37
CA ASN A 38 2.77 -2.66 19.49
C ASN A 38 1.96 -3.40 18.40
N THR A 39 2.33 -3.25 17.13
CA THR A 39 1.68 -3.93 16.00
C THR A 39 1.52 -5.43 16.26
N LEU A 40 2.60 -6.12 16.63
CA LEU A 40 2.57 -7.58 16.83
C LEU A 40 1.55 -7.98 17.91
N LEU A 41 1.50 -7.22 19.00
CA LEU A 41 0.68 -7.54 20.17
C LEU A 41 -0.79 -7.14 20.02
N THR A 42 -1.10 -6.09 19.26
CA THR A 42 -2.43 -5.48 19.26
C THR A 42 -3.18 -5.61 17.94
N THR A 43 -2.48 -5.74 16.81
CA THR A 43 -3.10 -5.63 15.48
C THR A 43 -3.02 -6.90 14.62
N VAL A 44 -2.02 -7.77 14.87
CA VAL A 44 -1.76 -8.95 14.03
C VAL A 44 -2.70 -10.09 14.35
N LYS A 45 -3.46 -10.55 13.36
CA LYS A 45 -4.28 -11.77 13.41
C LYS A 45 -3.83 -12.77 12.35
N ARG A 46 -3.19 -13.86 12.78
CA ARG A 46 -2.82 -14.98 11.89
C ARG A 46 -3.99 -15.93 11.71
N HIS A 47 -4.27 -16.34 10.48
CA HIS A 47 -5.34 -17.29 10.15
C HIS A 47 -4.78 -18.71 9.99
N GLU A 48 -5.66 -19.72 10.09
CA GLU A 48 -5.25 -21.13 9.99
C GLU A 48 -4.75 -21.51 8.59
N ASP A 49 -5.20 -20.79 7.56
CA ASP A 49 -4.74 -20.93 6.18
C ASP A 49 -3.35 -20.32 5.91
N GLY A 50 -2.70 -19.79 6.96
CA GLY A 50 -1.39 -19.17 6.88
C GLY A 50 -1.40 -17.72 6.44
N THR A 51 -2.56 -17.14 6.15
CA THR A 51 -2.68 -15.69 5.87
C THR A 51 -2.61 -14.87 7.16
N THR A 52 -2.32 -13.57 7.02
CA THR A 52 -2.27 -12.65 8.15
C THR A 52 -3.11 -11.41 7.85
N PHE A 53 -4.04 -11.10 8.75
CA PHE A 53 -4.85 -9.89 8.73
C PHE A 53 -4.30 -8.89 9.76
N LEU A 54 -4.20 -7.61 9.39
CA LEU A 54 -3.74 -6.54 10.28
C LEU A 54 -4.80 -5.48 10.46
N LEU A 55 -5.18 -5.22 11.72
CA LEU A 55 -6.00 -4.07 12.08
C LEU A 55 -5.19 -2.78 11.95
N THR A 56 -5.81 -1.66 11.60
CA THR A 56 -5.14 -0.35 11.70
C THR A 56 -4.88 0.05 13.16
N GLY A 57 -5.72 -0.40 14.08
CA GLY A 57 -5.61 -0.16 15.52
C GLY A 57 -6.97 -0.15 16.17
N ASP A 58 -7.51 1.05 16.37
CA ASP A 58 -8.85 1.29 16.91
C ASP A 58 -9.98 1.03 15.88
N ILE A 59 -9.69 1.11 14.58
CA ILE A 59 -10.64 0.77 13.52
C ILE A 59 -10.52 -0.73 13.18
N PRO A 60 -11.65 -1.49 13.17
CA PRO A 60 -11.64 -2.93 12.98
C PRO A 60 -11.54 -3.37 11.50
N ALA A 61 -10.66 -2.74 10.73
CA ALA A 61 -10.43 -3.03 9.31
C ALA A 61 -8.94 -2.96 8.96
N MET A 62 -8.61 -3.42 7.76
CA MET A 62 -7.24 -3.45 7.24
C MET A 62 -7.10 -2.52 6.04
N TRP A 63 -6.28 -1.48 6.18
CA TRP A 63 -5.80 -0.69 5.06
C TRP A 63 -4.60 -1.37 4.40
N LEU A 64 -4.54 -1.38 3.07
CA LEU A 64 -3.39 -1.93 2.34
C LEU A 64 -2.10 -1.14 2.65
N ARG A 65 -2.21 0.18 2.77
CA ARG A 65 -1.15 1.09 3.22
C ARG A 65 -0.68 0.77 4.64
N ASP A 66 -1.59 0.85 5.61
CA ASP A 66 -1.26 0.79 7.03
C ASP A 66 -0.70 -0.57 7.41
N SER A 67 -1.34 -1.65 6.94
CA SER A 67 -0.85 -3.02 7.20
C SER A 67 0.58 -3.22 6.71
N THR A 68 0.94 -2.64 5.56
CA THR A 68 2.32 -2.67 5.06
C THR A 68 3.26 -1.85 5.95
N ALA A 69 2.89 -0.60 6.25
CA ALA A 69 3.74 0.31 7.00
C ALA A 69 4.01 -0.22 8.43
N GLN A 70 2.99 -0.82 9.06
CA GLN A 70 3.07 -1.39 10.39
C GLN A 70 4.07 -2.55 10.49
N VAL A 71 4.18 -3.41 9.46
CA VAL A 71 5.11 -4.56 9.52
C VAL A 71 6.50 -4.29 8.95
N ARG A 72 6.65 -3.22 8.16
CA ARG A 72 7.91 -2.90 7.47
C ARG A 72 9.14 -2.91 8.39
N PRO A 73 9.10 -2.38 9.64
CA PRO A 73 10.26 -2.41 10.54
C PRO A 73 10.73 -3.84 10.90
N TYR A 74 9.86 -4.84 10.84
CA TYR A 74 10.23 -6.23 11.20
C TYR A 74 10.98 -6.96 10.08
N LEU A 75 11.04 -6.41 8.86
CA LEU A 75 11.77 -7.02 7.74
C LEU A 75 13.26 -7.26 8.05
N VAL A 76 13.88 -6.35 8.83
CA VAL A 76 15.29 -6.48 9.25
C VAL A 76 15.50 -7.69 10.16
N ILE A 77 14.49 -8.08 10.92
CA ILE A 77 14.52 -9.22 11.85
C ILE A 77 14.08 -10.50 11.12
N ALA A 78 13.15 -10.39 10.17
CA ALA A 78 12.60 -11.49 9.39
C ALA A 78 13.67 -12.25 8.59
N LYS A 79 14.80 -11.62 8.27
CA LYS A 79 15.97 -12.27 7.65
C LYS A 79 16.43 -13.52 8.40
N ASP A 80 16.47 -13.44 9.73
CA ASP A 80 16.99 -14.51 10.60
C ASP A 80 15.87 -15.11 11.48
N ASN A 81 14.61 -14.71 11.27
CA ASN A 81 13.45 -15.24 11.98
C ASN A 81 12.37 -15.74 11.00
N PRO A 82 12.28 -17.07 10.80
CA PRO A 82 11.29 -17.68 9.92
C PRO A 82 9.83 -17.34 10.29
N ASP A 83 9.48 -17.26 11.59
CA ASP A 83 8.11 -16.98 12.02
C ASP A 83 7.64 -15.58 11.60
N LEU A 84 8.51 -14.56 11.77
CA LEU A 84 8.21 -13.19 11.31
C LEU A 84 8.11 -13.14 9.79
N ALA A 85 8.98 -13.85 9.08
CA ALA A 85 8.92 -13.89 7.63
C ALA A 85 7.67 -14.64 7.11
N ASP A 86 7.20 -15.68 7.82
CA ASP A 86 5.93 -16.36 7.53
C ASP A 86 4.73 -15.42 7.76
N MET A 87 4.74 -14.64 8.84
CA MET A 87 3.71 -13.65 9.14
C MET A 87 3.63 -12.58 8.03
N ILE A 88 4.77 -12.03 7.61
CA ILE A 88 4.82 -11.02 6.54
C ILE A 88 4.42 -11.62 5.18
N SER A 89 4.86 -12.83 4.86
CA SER A 89 4.43 -13.54 3.64
C SER A 89 2.90 -13.76 3.65
N GLY A 90 2.34 -14.19 4.78
CA GLY A 90 0.91 -14.35 4.99
C GLY A 90 0.12 -13.05 4.82
N LEU A 91 0.70 -11.91 5.23
CA LEU A 91 0.10 -10.59 5.01
C LEU A 91 0.09 -10.22 3.53
N VAL A 92 1.20 -10.41 2.81
CA VAL A 92 1.25 -10.16 1.36
C VAL A 92 0.19 -10.99 0.64
N LYS A 93 0.05 -12.28 0.97
CA LYS A 93 -1.00 -13.14 0.39
C LYS A 93 -2.40 -12.60 0.68
N LYS A 94 -2.66 -12.13 1.91
CA LYS A 94 -3.96 -11.53 2.27
C LYS A 94 -4.22 -10.21 1.52
N GLN A 95 -3.20 -9.35 1.38
CA GLN A 95 -3.31 -8.11 0.61
C GLN A 95 -3.65 -8.39 -0.87
N PHE A 96 -3.03 -9.41 -1.47
CA PHE A 96 -3.32 -9.79 -2.85
C PHE A 96 -4.67 -10.49 -3.02
N PHE A 97 -5.17 -11.19 -2.01
CA PHE A 97 -6.58 -11.60 -1.98
C PHE A 97 -7.51 -10.38 -2.11
N TYR A 98 -7.26 -9.32 -1.34
CA TYR A 98 -8.06 -8.09 -1.37
C TYR A 98 -7.93 -7.29 -2.67
N ILE A 99 -6.72 -7.14 -3.21
CA ILE A 99 -6.51 -6.51 -4.54
C ILE A 99 -7.25 -7.28 -5.63
N ASN A 100 -7.26 -8.62 -5.56
CA ASN A 100 -8.02 -9.45 -6.48
C ASN A 100 -9.53 -9.31 -6.29
N LEU A 101 -9.98 -8.93 -5.10
CA LEU A 101 -11.38 -8.70 -4.83
C LEU A 101 -11.85 -7.35 -5.36
N ASP A 102 -11.13 -6.28 -5.02
CA ASP A 102 -11.39 -4.93 -5.53
C ASP A 102 -10.12 -4.06 -5.53
N PRO A 103 -9.51 -3.80 -6.70
CA PRO A 103 -8.28 -3.00 -6.78
C PRO A 103 -8.53 -1.49 -6.62
N TYR A 104 -9.78 -1.05 -6.45
CA TYR A 104 -10.10 0.36 -6.15
C TYR A 104 -10.34 0.63 -4.66
N ALA A 105 -10.40 -0.40 -3.81
CA ALA A 105 -10.63 -0.24 -2.39
C ALA A 105 -9.32 -0.03 -1.60
N ASN A 106 -9.35 0.88 -0.63
CA ASN A 106 -8.26 1.13 0.32
C ASN A 106 -8.34 0.20 1.54
N ALA A 107 -9.55 -0.14 2.00
CA ALA A 107 -9.78 -0.79 3.28
C ALA A 107 -10.70 -2.02 3.20
N PHE A 108 -10.36 -3.06 3.97
CA PHE A 108 -11.04 -4.35 3.91
C PHE A 108 -11.39 -4.93 5.29
N ASN A 109 -12.50 -5.65 5.33
CA ASN A 109 -12.98 -6.45 6.45
C ASN A 109 -12.19 -7.76 6.57
N GLU A 110 -12.08 -8.29 7.79
CA GLU A 110 -11.48 -9.60 8.04
C GLU A 110 -12.32 -10.75 7.44
N GLU A 111 -13.63 -10.55 7.37
CA GLU A 111 -14.65 -11.48 6.87
C GLU A 111 -15.69 -10.74 6.01
N ALA A 112 -16.51 -11.46 5.25
CA ALA A 112 -17.61 -10.93 4.44
C ALA A 112 -18.81 -10.47 5.28
N ASN A 113 -18.68 -9.38 6.03
CA ASN A 113 -19.65 -8.98 7.06
C ASN A 113 -20.41 -7.67 6.77
N ASN A 114 -20.15 -7.00 5.64
CA ASN A 114 -20.73 -5.68 5.31
C ASN A 114 -20.49 -4.61 6.39
N ALA A 115 -19.40 -4.69 7.16
CA ALA A 115 -19.00 -3.62 8.06
C ALA A 115 -18.35 -2.46 7.27
N GLY A 116 -18.35 -1.25 7.84
CA GLY A 116 -17.75 -0.05 7.23
C GLY A 116 -18.75 0.85 6.53
N HIS A 117 -18.27 1.62 5.55
CA HIS A 117 -19.00 2.71 4.88
C HIS A 117 -19.93 2.22 3.77
N GLN A 118 -20.87 1.33 4.09
CA GLN A 118 -21.74 0.68 3.11
C GLN A 118 -22.75 1.62 2.43
N ASP A 119 -23.00 2.79 3.02
CA ASP A 119 -23.90 3.80 2.46
C ASP A 119 -23.22 4.74 1.44
N ASP A 120 -21.92 4.58 1.19
CA ASP A 120 -21.23 5.31 0.12
C ASP A 120 -21.82 4.96 -1.26
N GLU A 121 -22.05 5.97 -2.11
CA GLU A 121 -22.45 5.78 -3.50
C GLU A 121 -21.24 5.35 -4.36
N THR A 122 -20.90 4.07 -4.24
CA THR A 122 -19.86 3.39 -5.01
C THR A 122 -20.16 1.89 -5.10
N GLN A 123 -19.36 1.15 -5.85
CA GLN A 123 -19.52 -0.30 -5.98
C GLN A 123 -19.00 -1.02 -4.73
N MET A 124 -19.83 -1.15 -3.71
CA MET A 124 -19.50 -1.87 -2.47
C MET A 124 -19.68 -3.39 -2.60
N ASN A 125 -19.01 -4.12 -1.70
CA ASN A 125 -19.22 -5.54 -1.47
C ASN A 125 -18.92 -5.90 -0.01
N PRO A 126 -19.32 -7.10 0.49
CA PRO A 126 -19.24 -7.42 1.92
C PRO A 126 -17.84 -7.42 2.54
N TRP A 127 -16.79 -7.50 1.73
CA TRP A 127 -15.39 -7.50 2.19
C TRP A 127 -14.77 -6.11 2.25
N VAL A 128 -15.38 -5.12 1.61
CA VAL A 128 -14.83 -3.77 1.53
C VAL A 128 -15.36 -2.96 2.71
N TRP A 129 -14.44 -2.44 3.53
CA TRP A 129 -14.75 -1.50 4.61
C TRP A 129 -14.93 -0.09 4.06
N GLU A 130 -14.02 0.33 3.15
CA GLU A 130 -14.06 1.62 2.47
C GLU A 130 -13.46 1.46 1.06
N ARG A 131 -14.02 2.21 0.10
CA ARG A 131 -13.66 2.11 -1.32
C ARG A 131 -13.08 3.41 -1.91
N LYS A 132 -12.24 4.09 -1.14
CA LYS A 132 -11.53 5.28 -1.62
C LYS A 132 -10.32 4.85 -2.45
N TYR A 133 -10.33 5.20 -3.73
CA TYR A 133 -9.25 4.81 -4.63
C TYR A 133 -8.01 5.68 -4.42
N GLU A 134 -6.94 5.01 -4.01
CA GLU A 134 -5.65 5.59 -3.72
C GLU A 134 -4.57 4.79 -4.46
N ILE A 135 -3.76 5.47 -5.27
CA ILE A 135 -2.65 4.82 -5.98
C ILE A 135 -1.72 4.06 -5.01
N ASP A 136 -1.44 4.64 -3.84
CA ASP A 136 -0.51 4.05 -2.88
C ASP A 136 -1.05 2.75 -2.25
N SER A 137 -2.37 2.59 -2.13
CA SER A 137 -2.98 1.34 -1.66
C SER A 137 -2.62 0.15 -2.55
N LEU A 138 -2.39 0.36 -3.85
CA LEU A 138 -1.86 -0.67 -4.75
C LEU A 138 -0.32 -0.78 -4.74
N CYS A 139 0.39 0.28 -4.33
CA CYS A 139 1.85 0.31 -4.29
C CYS A 139 2.44 -0.38 -3.05
N TYR A 140 1.81 -0.18 -1.89
CA TYR A 140 2.31 -0.69 -0.60
C TYR A 140 2.45 -2.23 -0.57
N PRO A 141 1.44 -3.03 -0.95
CA PRO A 141 1.56 -4.49 -0.99
C PRO A 141 2.68 -5.00 -1.90
N ILE A 142 2.88 -4.35 -3.05
CA ILE A 142 3.95 -4.70 -3.99
C ILE A 142 5.32 -4.38 -3.39
N GLN A 143 5.45 -3.22 -2.74
CA GLN A 143 6.66 -2.86 -2.00
C GLN A 143 6.98 -3.91 -0.93
N LEU A 144 5.98 -4.32 -0.15
CA LEU A 144 6.18 -5.30 0.92
C LEU A 144 6.66 -6.64 0.37
N ALA A 145 6.01 -7.13 -0.69
CA ALA A 145 6.37 -8.39 -1.34
C ALA A 145 7.82 -8.37 -1.86
N TYR A 146 8.22 -7.27 -2.49
CA TYR A 146 9.59 -7.06 -2.98
C TYR A 146 10.60 -6.96 -1.83
N LEU A 147 10.32 -6.14 -0.81
CA LEU A 147 11.24 -5.96 0.32
C LEU A 147 11.39 -7.23 1.16
N LEU A 148 10.34 -8.05 1.27
CA LEU A 148 10.44 -9.37 1.90
C LEU A 148 11.45 -10.25 1.16
N TYR A 149 11.37 -10.32 -0.18
CA TYR A 149 12.36 -11.02 -0.99
C TYR A 149 13.78 -10.45 -0.77
N GLN A 150 13.95 -9.14 -0.85
CA GLN A 150 15.28 -8.51 -0.69
C GLN A 150 15.92 -8.77 0.68
N ASN A 151 15.11 -8.90 1.75
CA ASN A 151 15.63 -9.14 3.10
C ASN A 151 15.82 -10.62 3.43
N THR A 152 15.02 -11.51 2.84
CA THR A 152 14.93 -12.92 3.28
C THR A 152 15.24 -13.95 2.20
N GLY A 153 15.24 -13.54 0.93
CA GLY A 153 15.30 -14.42 -0.24
C GLY A 153 14.00 -15.19 -0.52
N ARG A 154 12.94 -15.00 0.26
CA ARG A 154 11.66 -15.70 0.07
C ARG A 154 10.94 -15.27 -1.19
N THR A 155 10.32 -16.25 -1.83
CA THR A 155 9.53 -16.08 -3.06
C THR A 155 8.12 -16.65 -2.96
N ASP A 156 7.74 -17.29 -1.84
CA ASP A 156 6.44 -17.96 -1.69
C ASP A 156 5.26 -16.98 -1.64
N GLN A 157 5.52 -15.69 -1.38
CA GLN A 157 4.56 -14.60 -1.47
C GLN A 157 4.19 -14.22 -2.91
N PHE A 158 5.02 -14.58 -3.90
CA PHE A 158 4.75 -14.35 -5.32
C PHE A 158 3.89 -15.48 -5.91
N SER A 159 2.72 -15.70 -5.31
CA SER A 159 1.76 -16.73 -5.70
C SER A 159 1.04 -16.42 -7.02
N GLU A 160 0.19 -17.34 -7.47
CA GLU A 160 -0.73 -17.06 -8.58
C GLU A 160 -1.64 -15.86 -8.30
N ASP A 161 -2.09 -15.69 -7.05
CA ASP A 161 -2.86 -14.51 -6.64
C ASP A 161 -2.05 -13.22 -6.74
N PHE A 162 -0.75 -13.27 -6.43
CA PHE A 162 0.14 -12.15 -6.65
C PHE A 162 0.14 -11.73 -8.13
N ILE A 163 0.39 -12.68 -9.03
CA ILE A 163 0.47 -12.42 -10.47
C ILE A 163 -0.87 -11.87 -11.01
N ARG A 164 -2.01 -12.49 -10.64
CA ARG A 164 -3.36 -12.00 -11.00
C ARG A 164 -3.62 -10.60 -10.46
N GLY A 165 -3.21 -10.33 -9.23
CA GLY A 165 -3.37 -9.01 -8.62
C GLY A 165 -2.52 -7.96 -9.33
N ILE A 166 -1.28 -8.28 -9.73
CA ILE A 166 -0.46 -7.38 -10.56
C ILE A 166 -1.13 -7.06 -11.89
N GLU A 167 -1.72 -8.06 -12.56
CA GLU A 167 -2.45 -7.82 -13.80
C GLU A 167 -3.61 -6.82 -13.60
N LYS A 168 -4.34 -6.93 -12.48
CA LYS A 168 -5.40 -5.99 -12.10
C LYS A 168 -4.87 -4.59 -11.78
N VAL A 169 -3.77 -4.49 -11.03
CA VAL A 169 -3.10 -3.22 -10.73
C VAL A 169 -2.69 -2.51 -12.02
N LEU A 170 -2.07 -3.23 -12.96
CA LEU A 170 -1.70 -2.68 -14.26
C LEU A 170 -2.93 -2.21 -15.04
N THR A 171 -4.04 -2.96 -15.00
CA THR A 171 -5.30 -2.57 -15.65
C THR A 171 -5.87 -1.29 -15.04
N VAL A 172 -5.88 -1.17 -13.72
CA VAL A 172 -6.32 0.05 -13.03
C VAL A 172 -5.43 1.22 -13.41
N PHE A 173 -4.11 1.11 -13.25
CA PHE A 173 -3.20 2.22 -13.59
C PHE A 173 -3.28 2.63 -15.06
N GLU A 174 -3.50 1.70 -15.99
CA GLU A 174 -3.70 2.02 -17.41
C GLU A 174 -5.03 2.71 -17.69
N THR A 175 -6.11 2.23 -17.07
CA THR A 175 -7.45 2.84 -17.16
C THR A 175 -7.40 4.27 -16.63
N GLU A 176 -6.77 4.45 -15.48
CA GLU A 176 -6.70 5.71 -14.78
C GLU A 176 -5.69 6.70 -15.38
N GLN A 177 -4.96 6.34 -16.45
CA GLN A 177 -4.30 7.33 -17.30
C GLN A 177 -5.30 8.23 -18.05
N ASN A 178 -6.52 7.72 -18.25
CA ASN A 178 -7.66 8.47 -18.76
C ASN A 178 -8.91 8.19 -17.89
N HIS A 179 -9.04 8.88 -16.75
CA HIS A 179 -10.12 8.68 -15.79
C HIS A 179 -11.54 8.78 -16.41
N GLN A 180 -11.71 9.45 -17.55
CA GLN A 180 -13.01 9.49 -18.24
C GLN A 180 -13.49 8.12 -18.73
N ASP A 181 -12.58 7.18 -18.97
CA ASP A 181 -12.91 5.80 -19.34
C ASP A 181 -13.11 4.91 -18.10
N SER A 182 -12.84 5.43 -16.89
CA SER A 182 -12.87 4.65 -15.66
C SER A 182 -14.30 4.31 -15.23
N PRO A 183 -14.54 3.05 -14.79
CA PRO A 183 -15.77 2.68 -14.10
C PRO A 183 -15.84 3.18 -12.66
N TYR A 184 -14.75 3.73 -12.10
CA TYR A 184 -14.72 4.19 -10.72
C TYR A 184 -15.53 5.47 -10.53
N THR A 185 -16.44 5.44 -9.56
CA THR A 185 -17.14 6.61 -9.02
C THR A 185 -17.24 6.46 -7.51
N PHE A 186 -17.23 7.57 -6.79
CA PHE A 186 -17.39 7.58 -5.35
C PHE A 186 -18.07 8.86 -4.87
N GLN A 187 -19.15 8.74 -4.11
CA GLN A 187 -19.69 9.86 -3.34
C GLN A 187 -20.05 9.39 -1.92
N ARG A 188 -19.72 10.24 -0.95
CA ARG A 188 -20.22 10.17 0.43
C ARG A 188 -21.08 11.40 0.69
N PHE A 189 -22.21 11.22 1.36
CA PHE A 189 -23.09 12.32 1.78
C PHE A 189 -23.00 12.55 3.29
N ASP A 190 -23.40 13.75 3.70
CA ASP A 190 -23.50 14.16 5.11
C ASP A 190 -22.20 14.05 5.92
N ASP A 191 -21.05 14.22 5.25
CA ASP A 191 -19.71 14.22 5.83
C ASP A 191 -18.88 15.44 5.39
N ARG A 192 -17.59 15.45 5.70
CA ARG A 192 -16.64 16.50 5.32
C ARG A 192 -16.52 16.61 3.79
N PRO A 193 -16.33 17.83 3.24
CA PRO A 193 -16.10 18.00 1.80
C PRO A 193 -14.92 17.19 1.24
N GLU A 194 -13.92 16.93 2.07
CA GLU A 194 -12.75 16.12 1.72
C GLU A 194 -13.04 14.61 1.64
N ASP A 195 -14.18 14.15 2.16
CA ASP A 195 -14.56 12.73 2.18
C ASP A 195 -15.41 12.31 0.96
N THR A 196 -15.56 13.16 -0.05
CA THR A 196 -16.40 12.88 -1.23
C THR A 196 -15.78 13.43 -2.52
N LEU A 197 -16.11 12.84 -3.67
CA LEU A 197 -15.69 13.37 -4.97
C LEU A 197 -16.81 14.20 -5.60
N VAL A 198 -16.42 15.36 -6.12
CA VAL A 198 -17.32 16.25 -6.87
C VAL A 198 -17.73 15.65 -8.21
N ASN A 199 -18.64 16.32 -8.93
CA ASN A 199 -19.05 15.96 -10.29
C ASN A 199 -19.56 14.52 -10.41
N HIS A 200 -20.59 14.20 -9.62
CA HIS A 200 -21.21 12.86 -9.59
C HIS A 200 -20.20 11.74 -9.34
N GLY A 201 -19.24 11.99 -8.43
CA GLY A 201 -18.26 11.01 -8.00
C GLY A 201 -17.08 10.78 -8.96
N ARG A 202 -16.94 11.60 -10.02
CA ARG A 202 -15.88 11.47 -11.05
C ARG A 202 -14.76 12.50 -10.95
N GLU A 203 -14.88 13.45 -10.02
CA GLU A 203 -13.98 14.61 -9.94
C GLU A 203 -14.02 15.48 -11.23
N THR A 204 -13.25 16.54 -11.26
CA THR A 204 -13.06 17.40 -12.43
C THR A 204 -12.38 16.64 -13.57
N THR A 205 -12.77 16.92 -14.81
CA THR A 205 -12.08 16.34 -15.97
C THR A 205 -10.64 16.81 -16.03
N VAL A 206 -9.70 15.86 -16.09
CA VAL A 206 -8.26 16.11 -16.25
C VAL A 206 -7.79 15.74 -17.65
N ALA A 207 -6.87 16.52 -18.22
CA ALA A 207 -6.26 16.20 -19.50
C ALA A 207 -5.25 15.04 -19.34
N PRO A 208 -5.21 14.05 -20.25
CA PRO A 208 -4.24 12.96 -20.15
C PRO A 208 -2.80 13.46 -20.09
N THR A 209 -2.08 13.07 -19.03
CA THR A 209 -0.65 13.41 -18.88
C THR A 209 0.26 12.22 -19.13
N GLY A 210 -0.24 10.99 -18.89
CA GLY A 210 0.57 9.78 -18.77
C GLY A 210 0.75 9.32 -17.32
N MET A 211 0.46 10.19 -16.34
CA MET A 211 0.28 9.78 -14.93
C MET A 211 -1.04 9.02 -14.78
N THR A 212 -1.13 8.20 -13.74
CA THR A 212 -2.40 7.59 -13.32
C THR A 212 -3.11 8.54 -12.35
N TRP A 213 -4.44 8.63 -12.48
CA TRP A 213 -5.31 9.40 -11.59
C TRP A 213 -5.39 8.73 -10.20
N SER A 214 -5.73 9.50 -9.17
CA SER A 214 -6.01 9.10 -7.80
C SER A 214 -7.22 9.90 -7.31
N GLY A 215 -8.22 9.21 -6.75
CA GLY A 215 -9.37 9.89 -6.15
C GLY A 215 -9.01 10.50 -4.81
N PHE A 216 -8.26 9.75 -4.01
CA PHE A 216 -7.91 10.12 -2.65
C PHE A 216 -6.40 10.07 -2.44
N ARG A 217 -5.96 10.77 -1.40
CA ARG A 217 -4.57 10.82 -0.91
C ARG A 217 -4.35 9.72 0.13
N PRO A 218 -3.10 9.43 0.52
CA PRO A 218 -2.83 8.57 1.68
C PRO A 218 -3.41 9.05 3.02
N SER A 219 -3.99 10.26 3.09
CA SER A 219 -4.73 10.76 4.24
C SER A 219 -6.22 10.40 4.20
N ASP A 220 -6.66 9.63 3.21
CA ASP A 220 -8.04 9.34 2.86
C ASP A 220 -8.86 10.59 2.44
N ASP A 221 -8.22 11.77 2.29
CA ASP A 221 -8.85 12.99 1.77
C ASP A 221 -8.85 13.01 0.23
N ALA A 222 -9.91 13.56 -0.37
CA ALA A 222 -10.05 13.75 -1.80
C ALA A 222 -8.90 14.57 -2.40
N CYS A 223 -8.41 14.14 -3.55
CA CYS A 223 -7.41 14.88 -4.30
C CYS A 223 -8.04 16.14 -4.91
N HIS A 224 -7.46 17.31 -4.61
CA HIS A 224 -7.85 18.55 -5.29
C HIS A 224 -7.53 18.52 -6.80
N TYR A 225 -6.44 17.84 -7.19
CA TYR A 225 -6.14 17.50 -8.58
C TYR A 225 -5.81 16.01 -8.64
N GLY A 226 -6.47 15.28 -9.54
CA GLY A 226 -6.39 13.82 -9.57
C GLY A 226 -5.01 13.22 -9.87
N TYR A 227 -4.06 13.97 -10.45
CA TYR A 227 -2.70 13.48 -10.64
C TYR A 227 -1.81 13.75 -9.43
N LEU A 228 -1.99 12.94 -8.39
CA LEU A 228 -1.22 13.04 -7.15
C LEU A 228 0.25 12.67 -7.37
N VAL A 229 1.12 13.69 -7.32
CA VAL A 229 2.54 13.58 -7.68
C VAL A 229 3.30 12.57 -6.82
N PRO A 230 3.23 12.60 -5.48
CA PRO A 230 3.99 11.64 -4.67
C PRO A 230 3.59 10.19 -4.92
N SER A 231 2.30 9.91 -5.08
CA SER A 231 1.82 8.54 -5.34
C SER A 231 2.17 8.07 -6.75
N ASN A 232 2.19 8.95 -7.75
CA ASN A 232 2.74 8.62 -9.07
C ASN A 232 4.25 8.35 -9.05
N MET A 233 5.02 9.09 -8.23
CA MET A 233 6.44 8.79 -8.01
C MET A 233 6.62 7.40 -7.37
N PHE A 234 5.76 7.05 -6.40
CA PHE A 234 5.78 5.72 -5.79
C PHE A 234 5.45 4.64 -6.83
N ALA A 235 4.40 4.82 -7.64
CA ALA A 235 4.03 3.89 -8.70
C ALA A 235 5.18 3.63 -9.70
N VAL A 236 5.96 4.65 -10.07
CA VAL A 236 7.14 4.48 -10.95
C VAL A 236 8.20 3.56 -10.32
N VAL A 237 8.47 3.72 -9.02
CA VAL A 237 9.39 2.83 -8.28
C VAL A 237 8.85 1.41 -8.20
N ILE A 238 7.55 1.25 -7.98
CA ILE A 238 6.91 -0.05 -7.95
C ILE A 238 6.97 -0.75 -9.30
N LEU A 239 6.76 -0.04 -10.40
CA LEU A 239 6.89 -0.59 -11.75
C LEU A 239 8.33 -1.06 -12.01
N ASP A 240 9.35 -0.43 -11.42
CA ASP A 240 10.73 -0.94 -11.45
C ASP A 240 10.89 -2.26 -10.69
N TYR A 241 10.34 -2.35 -9.48
CA TYR A 241 10.36 -3.60 -8.72
C TYR A 241 9.64 -4.71 -9.47
N LEU A 242 8.54 -4.42 -10.16
CA LEU A 242 7.83 -5.42 -10.96
C LEU A 242 8.65 -5.92 -12.15
N VAL A 243 9.46 -5.07 -12.79
CA VAL A 243 10.37 -5.55 -13.84
C VAL A 243 11.34 -6.58 -13.26
N GLU A 244 11.99 -6.27 -12.13
CA GLU A 244 12.92 -7.20 -11.47
C GLU A 244 12.22 -8.48 -11.01
N ILE A 245 11.03 -8.37 -10.40
CA ILE A 245 10.26 -9.53 -9.94
C ILE A 245 9.93 -10.45 -11.11
N PHE A 246 9.36 -9.93 -12.19
CA PHE A 246 8.92 -10.76 -13.31
C PHE A 246 10.10 -11.30 -14.13
N GLN A 247 11.11 -10.47 -14.38
CA GLN A 247 12.25 -10.84 -15.23
C GLN A 247 13.31 -11.67 -14.50
N ASP A 248 13.64 -11.30 -13.27
CA ASP A 248 14.82 -11.83 -12.58
C ASP A 248 14.47 -12.89 -11.54
N ILE A 249 13.33 -12.73 -10.86
CA ILE A 249 12.90 -13.64 -9.79
C ILE A 249 11.97 -14.74 -10.32
N LEU A 250 10.85 -14.38 -10.93
CA LEU A 250 9.82 -15.31 -11.40
C LEU A 250 10.14 -15.94 -12.75
N LYS A 251 10.97 -15.28 -13.57
CA LYS A 251 11.23 -15.66 -14.97
C LYS A 251 9.94 -15.76 -15.80
N GLU A 252 8.95 -14.94 -15.47
CA GLU A 252 7.66 -14.82 -16.15
C GLU A 252 7.67 -13.56 -17.01
N THR A 253 7.51 -13.72 -18.32
CA THR A 253 7.75 -12.63 -19.29
C THR A 253 6.48 -11.94 -19.78
N THR A 254 5.31 -12.54 -19.55
CA THR A 254 4.02 -12.09 -20.10
C THR A 254 3.65 -10.64 -19.75
N LEU A 255 4.01 -10.14 -18.56
CA LEU A 255 3.65 -8.78 -18.12
C LEU A 255 4.75 -7.74 -18.33
N ILE A 256 5.99 -8.14 -18.65
CA ILE A 256 7.17 -7.26 -18.66
C ILE A 256 6.99 -6.07 -19.61
N ASP A 257 6.58 -6.34 -20.85
CA ASP A 257 6.39 -5.28 -21.86
C ASP A 257 5.32 -4.27 -21.43
N ARG A 258 4.24 -4.76 -20.80
CA ARG A 258 3.15 -3.94 -20.27
C ARG A 258 3.65 -3.04 -19.14
N ILE A 259 4.40 -3.60 -18.19
CA ILE A 259 5.02 -2.86 -17.08
C ILE A 259 5.96 -1.76 -17.61
N ILE A 260 6.87 -2.10 -18.54
CA ILE A 260 7.82 -1.16 -19.13
C ILE A 260 7.10 -0.04 -19.88
N LYS A 261 6.07 -0.36 -20.66
CA LYS A 261 5.29 0.63 -21.41
C LYS A 261 4.51 1.57 -20.49
N LEU A 262 3.90 1.04 -19.42
CA LEU A 262 3.23 1.86 -18.41
C LEU A 262 4.23 2.79 -17.72
N LYS A 263 5.36 2.26 -17.25
CA LYS A 263 6.43 3.06 -16.63
C LYS A 263 6.91 4.20 -17.52
N LYS A 264 7.20 3.92 -18.80
CA LYS A 264 7.65 4.94 -19.77
C LYS A 264 6.65 6.07 -19.92
N ARG A 265 5.34 5.77 -19.98
CA ARG A 265 4.27 6.77 -20.03
C ARG A 265 4.25 7.62 -18.75
N SER A 266 4.29 7.00 -17.57
CA SER A 266 4.30 7.71 -16.28
C SER A 266 5.55 8.58 -16.09
N MET A 267 6.71 8.16 -16.60
CA MET A 267 7.97 8.93 -16.52
C MET A 267 8.08 10.06 -17.55
N MET A 268 7.40 9.98 -18.70
CA MET A 268 7.39 11.06 -19.68
C MET A 268 6.84 12.36 -19.06
N VAL A 269 6.01 12.20 -18.04
CA VAL A 269 5.51 13.30 -17.21
C VAL A 269 6.53 13.76 -16.18
N SER A 270 7.30 12.87 -15.54
CA SER A 270 8.30 13.28 -14.53
C SER A 270 9.39 14.18 -15.09
N LYS A 271 9.82 13.99 -16.34
CA LYS A 271 10.78 14.91 -17.00
C LYS A 271 10.22 16.32 -17.18
N ASN A 272 8.91 16.44 -17.38
CA ASN A 272 8.22 17.73 -17.47
C ASN A 272 7.80 18.25 -16.08
N LEU A 273 7.43 17.39 -15.14
CA LEU A 273 7.08 17.74 -13.76
C LEU A 273 8.30 18.18 -12.96
N VAL A 274 9.49 17.61 -13.15
CA VAL A 274 10.73 18.18 -12.57
C VAL A 274 10.92 19.62 -13.06
N ARG A 275 10.44 19.97 -14.26
CA ARG A 275 10.47 21.33 -14.79
C ARG A 275 9.36 22.24 -14.24
N PHE A 276 8.22 21.68 -13.80
CA PHE A 276 7.06 22.41 -13.26
C PHE A 276 7.03 22.48 -11.72
N LEU A 277 7.56 21.48 -11.01
CA LEU A 277 7.64 21.36 -9.54
C LEU A 277 8.82 22.15 -8.96
N ILE A 278 9.85 22.40 -9.77
CA ILE A 278 10.88 23.37 -9.42
C ILE A 278 10.30 24.74 -9.75
N THR A 279 9.43 25.25 -8.87
CA THR A 279 9.13 26.69 -8.86
C THR A 279 10.46 27.40 -8.61
N PRO A 280 10.95 28.26 -9.51
CA PRO A 280 12.11 29.07 -9.18
C PRO A 280 11.74 29.89 -7.95
N ILE A 281 12.52 29.74 -6.87
CA ILE A 281 12.45 30.64 -5.73
C ILE A 281 12.71 32.03 -6.31
N VAL A 282 11.65 32.78 -6.55
CA VAL A 282 11.73 34.19 -6.89
C VAL A 282 12.38 34.82 -5.66
N LYS A 283 13.66 35.19 -5.79
CA LYS A 283 14.30 36.09 -4.84
C LYS A 283 13.45 37.36 -4.84
N LEU A 284 12.65 37.53 -3.80
CA LEU A 284 12.13 38.84 -3.43
C LEU A 284 13.35 39.68 -3.08
N SER A 285 13.71 40.59 -3.99
CA SER A 285 14.68 41.67 -3.79
C SER A 285 14.07 42.79 -2.97
#